data_AF-A0A242C5X0-F1
#
_entry.id   AF-A0A242C5X0-F1
#
_cell.length_a   1.000
_cell.length_b   1.000
_cell.length_c   1.000
_cell.angle_alpha   90.00
_cell.angle_beta   90.00
_cell.angle_gamma   90.00
#
_symmetry.space_group_name_H-M   'P 1'
#
loop_
_entity.id
_entity.type
_entity.pdbx_description
1 polymer ?
#
loop_
_entity_poly.entity_id
_entity_poly.type
_entity_poly.pdbx_seq_one_letter_code
_entity_poly.pdbx_strand_id
1 'polypeptide(L)'
;MKKTIFLGILGIALFTSFNNGHSVHAQENSNNNQQEILAATVTVSTYEELRNALSNDNGVTTVILANDITLERGIKIHPAKKELTINGQSHTLTEATNGSHGTIYVENNNGTKTINLNNLSILGKNYYGPVNIDDNVYGVTLNYSNITYSGPQLVHNIHGYATFSGTTKAEIKQVMTNSDTPQEFAEALGITIKGSFNLDHQSISDSAFWFGLGNDHIPYFSIEDNADVFINVANNTLFYVDNSSTKPLDISVGQSGKFNVTTIRELFRLGNAGNLIFQNNSKTQINRSTNTTNAPTLKVSGTIKVNKGAIFDINHAPETTANKIVGS
;
A
#
# COMPACT_ATOMS: atom_id res chain seq x y z
N MET A 1 50.94 -40.35 25.99
CA MET A 1 50.04 -40.00 24.86
C MET A 1 49.43 -38.63 25.14
N LYS A 2 49.56 -37.70 24.17
CA LYS A 2 48.85 -36.41 23.93
C LYS A 2 48.23 -35.69 25.16
N LYS A 3 48.83 -34.56 25.60
CA LYS A 3 48.37 -33.14 25.45
C LYS A 3 46.99 -32.90 26.10
N THR A 4 46.75 -32.01 27.08
CA THR A 4 47.29 -30.66 27.34
C THR A 4 46.98 -30.27 28.80
N ILE A 5 47.90 -29.61 29.50
CA ILE A 5 47.72 -29.00 30.83
C ILE A 5 47.48 -27.50 30.65
N PHE A 6 46.43 -26.95 31.27
CA PHE A 6 46.22 -25.51 31.39
C PHE A 6 46.84 -25.02 32.72
N LEU A 7 47.72 -24.04 32.60
CA LEU A 7 48.33 -23.26 33.68
C LEU A 7 47.71 -21.86 33.66
N GLY A 8 47.47 -21.23 34.81
CA GLY A 8 47.13 -19.81 34.83
C GLY A 8 46.56 -19.29 36.15
N ILE A 9 47.46 -19.00 37.09
CA ILE A 9 47.24 -18.28 38.36
C ILE A 9 46.92 -16.80 38.07
N LEU A 10 46.03 -16.17 38.86
CA LEU A 10 46.05 -14.71 39.00
C LEU A 10 46.04 -14.31 40.48
N GLY A 11 47.15 -13.69 40.88
CA GLY A 11 47.42 -13.21 42.23
C GLY A 11 46.98 -11.76 42.44
N ILE A 12 46.91 -11.45 43.73
CA ILE A 12 46.62 -10.20 44.41
C ILE A 12 47.54 -9.07 43.93
N ALA A 13 46.99 -7.90 43.64
CA ALA A 13 47.74 -6.68 43.37
C ALA A 13 47.76 -5.74 44.59
N LEU A 14 48.97 -5.37 45.00
CA LEU A 14 49.29 -4.33 45.98
C LEU A 14 49.10 -2.93 45.38
N PHE A 15 48.70 -1.99 46.24
CA PHE A 15 48.79 -0.55 46.02
C PHE A 15 50.21 -0.03 46.25
N THR A 16 50.72 0.80 45.34
CA THR A 16 51.70 1.86 45.64
C THR A 16 51.43 3.08 44.77
N SER A 17 51.54 4.27 45.39
CA SER A 17 51.25 5.60 44.90
C SER A 17 52.53 6.40 44.54
N PHE A 18 52.48 7.21 43.47
CA PHE A 18 52.72 8.68 43.40
C PHE A 18 53.41 9.21 42.12
N ASN A 19 52.79 10.27 41.55
CA ASN A 19 53.29 11.45 40.81
C ASN A 19 54.11 11.27 39.52
N ASN A 20 54.04 12.10 38.48
CA ASN A 20 53.44 13.42 38.19
C ASN A 20 53.41 13.56 36.65
N GLY A 21 52.45 14.29 36.08
CA GLY A 21 52.56 14.71 34.68
C GLY A 21 51.26 15.15 34.02
N HIS A 22 51.10 16.47 33.94
CA HIS A 22 50.18 17.24 33.10
C HIS A 22 49.38 16.51 32.01
N SER A 23 48.05 16.62 32.09
CA SER A 23 47.21 16.78 30.91
C SER A 23 45.97 17.61 31.23
N VAL A 24 45.69 18.54 30.33
CA VAL A 24 44.60 19.51 30.36
C VAL A 24 43.27 18.77 30.21
N HIS A 25 42.35 18.98 31.15
CA HIS A 25 40.97 18.52 31.03
C HIS A 25 40.24 19.34 29.95
N ALA A 26 40.02 18.73 28.79
CA ALA A 26 38.90 19.11 27.93
C ALA A 26 37.66 18.35 28.41
N GLN A 27 36.70 19.06 28.99
CA GLN A 27 35.33 18.56 29.15
C GLN A 27 34.71 18.43 27.76
N GLU A 28 34.51 17.18 27.29
CA GLU A 28 33.61 16.93 26.17
C GLU A 28 32.16 17.11 26.66
N ASN A 29 31.62 18.29 26.34
CA ASN A 29 30.20 18.60 26.39
C ASN A 29 29.49 17.77 25.29
N SER A 30 29.03 16.58 25.63
CA SER A 30 28.15 15.80 24.75
C SER A 30 26.71 16.31 24.93
N ASN A 31 26.42 17.43 24.28
CA ASN A 31 25.05 17.86 24.02
C ASN A 31 24.43 16.88 23.00
N ASN A 32 23.86 15.80 23.49
CA ASN A 32 22.94 14.96 22.73
C ASN A 32 21.63 15.74 22.52
N ASN A 33 21.64 16.69 21.60
CA ASN A 33 20.42 17.22 21.01
C ASN A 33 19.89 16.19 20.01
N GLN A 34 19.24 15.14 20.51
CA GLN A 34 18.14 14.54 19.75
C GLN A 34 17.01 15.55 19.76
N GLN A 35 17.07 16.49 18.82
CA GLN A 35 15.96 17.36 18.52
C GLN A 35 14.89 16.45 17.92
N GLU A 36 13.93 16.04 18.75
CA GLU A 36 12.65 15.53 18.29
C GLU A 36 12.13 16.56 17.29
N ILE A 37 12.18 16.23 16.00
CA ILE A 37 11.63 17.11 14.97
C ILE A 37 10.14 17.12 15.24
N LEU A 38 9.67 18.14 15.97
CA LEU A 38 8.25 18.42 16.12
C LEU A 38 7.66 18.40 14.71
N ALA A 39 6.75 17.45 14.48
CA ALA A 39 5.99 17.38 13.25
C ALA A 39 5.25 18.71 13.08
N ALA A 40 5.76 19.59 12.22
CA ALA A 40 5.11 20.88 12.01
C ALA A 40 3.78 20.60 11.28
N THR A 41 2.71 20.92 11.98
CA THR A 41 1.33 20.77 11.49
C THR A 41 0.87 22.11 10.95
N VAL A 42 0.28 22.12 9.76
CA VAL A 42 -0.33 23.31 9.16
C VAL A 42 -1.76 23.03 8.76
N THR A 43 -2.63 24.03 8.91
CA THR A 43 -4.00 23.98 8.39
C THR A 43 -4.03 24.76 7.07
N VAL A 44 -4.67 24.20 6.05
CA VAL A 44 -4.77 24.80 4.72
C VAL A 44 -6.23 24.80 4.24
N SER A 45 -6.60 25.81 3.49
CA SER A 45 -7.95 26.07 2.99
C SER A 45 -8.01 26.28 1.48
N THR A 46 -6.86 26.40 0.83
CA THR A 46 -6.72 26.64 -0.61
C THR A 46 -5.65 25.75 -1.25
N TYR A 47 -5.72 25.61 -2.57
CA TYR A 47 -4.70 24.92 -3.36
C TYR A 47 -3.28 25.48 -3.14
N GLU A 48 -3.12 26.81 -3.14
CA GLU A 48 -1.79 27.42 -3.00
C GLU A 48 -1.20 27.22 -1.59
N GLU A 49 -2.02 27.19 -0.54
CA GLU A 49 -1.57 26.84 0.81
C GLU A 49 -1.13 25.39 0.90
N LEU A 50 -1.92 24.46 0.32
CA LEU A 50 -1.54 23.05 0.21
C LEU A 50 -0.24 22.89 -0.57
N ARG A 51 -0.13 23.51 -1.74
CA ARG A 51 1.08 23.47 -2.57
C ARG A 51 2.30 23.94 -1.78
N ASN A 52 2.22 25.10 -1.14
CA ASN A 52 3.33 25.64 -0.34
C ASN A 52 3.68 24.74 0.85
N ALA A 53 2.70 24.11 1.49
CA ALA A 53 2.93 23.16 2.58
C ALA A 53 3.73 21.93 2.09
N LEU A 54 3.40 21.41 0.91
CA LEU A 54 3.98 20.18 0.37
C LEU A 54 5.30 20.39 -0.39
N SER A 55 5.43 21.46 -1.18
CA SER A 55 6.55 21.65 -2.12
C SER A 55 7.79 22.31 -1.51
N ASN A 56 7.64 22.99 -0.37
CA ASN A 56 8.72 23.76 0.23
C ASN A 56 9.45 22.98 1.34
N ASP A 57 10.73 23.29 1.53
CA ASP A 57 11.50 22.82 2.68
C ASP A 57 11.18 23.65 3.94
N ASN A 58 10.01 23.43 4.50
CA ASN A 58 9.43 24.25 5.57
C ASN A 58 9.21 23.45 6.88
N GLY A 59 9.77 22.23 6.98
CA GLY A 59 9.58 21.35 8.14
C GLY A 59 8.18 20.76 8.32
N VAL A 60 7.19 21.15 7.51
CA VAL A 60 5.81 20.62 7.59
C VAL A 60 5.79 19.14 7.24
N THR A 61 5.22 18.33 8.12
CA THR A 61 4.99 16.88 7.93
C THR A 61 3.53 16.50 8.07
N THR A 62 2.67 17.38 8.59
CA THR A 62 1.23 17.16 8.68
C THR A 62 0.45 18.36 8.12
N VAL A 63 -0.47 18.09 7.21
CA VAL A 63 -1.40 19.05 6.64
C VAL A 63 -2.82 18.67 7.08
N ILE A 64 -3.58 19.65 7.54
CA ILE A 64 -4.98 19.52 7.91
C ILE A 64 -5.80 20.38 6.96
N LEU A 65 -6.78 19.80 6.27
CA LEU A 65 -7.71 20.56 5.44
C LEU A 65 -8.76 21.26 6.30
N ALA A 66 -9.02 22.53 6.00
CA ALA A 66 -10.11 23.33 6.56
C ALA A 66 -11.21 23.65 5.53
N ASN A 67 -11.04 23.18 4.29
CA ASN A 67 -12.01 23.33 3.22
C ASN A 67 -11.81 22.21 2.18
N ASP A 68 -12.79 22.05 1.30
CA ASP A 68 -12.61 21.27 0.07
C ASP A 68 -11.56 21.95 -0.80
N ILE A 69 -10.67 21.16 -1.42
CA ILE A 69 -9.56 21.65 -2.24
C ILE A 69 -9.59 20.98 -3.61
N THR A 70 -9.48 21.80 -4.65
CA THR A 70 -9.20 21.33 -6.01
C THR A 70 -7.69 21.37 -6.27
N LEU A 71 -7.12 20.24 -6.71
CA LEU A 71 -5.75 20.16 -7.23
C LEU A 71 -5.73 20.77 -8.63
N GLU A 72 -5.47 22.08 -8.71
CA GLU A 72 -5.47 22.85 -9.95
C GLU A 72 -4.39 22.41 -10.94
N ARG A 73 -3.29 21.84 -10.43
CA ARG A 73 -2.15 21.27 -11.14
C ARG A 73 -1.34 20.41 -10.17
N GLY A 74 -0.31 19.73 -10.67
CA GLY A 74 0.50 18.85 -9.83
C GLY A 74 1.32 19.57 -8.76
N ILE A 75 1.56 18.85 -7.67
CA ILE A 75 2.36 19.30 -6.52
C ILE A 75 3.47 18.29 -6.26
N LYS A 76 4.71 18.66 -6.58
CA LYS A 76 5.89 17.88 -6.20
C LYS A 76 6.09 17.95 -4.69
N ILE A 77 6.14 16.81 -4.01
CA ILE A 77 6.49 16.79 -2.58
C ILE A 77 7.99 17.08 -2.42
N HIS A 78 8.33 17.97 -1.48
CA HIS A 78 9.73 18.28 -1.19
C HIS A 78 10.49 17.03 -0.68
N PRO A 79 11.65 16.66 -1.25
CA PRO A 79 12.35 15.41 -0.93
C PRO A 79 12.87 15.31 0.52
N ALA A 80 12.90 16.41 1.27
CA ALA A 80 13.22 16.40 2.70
C ALA A 80 12.09 15.78 3.56
N LYS A 81 10.86 15.77 3.07
CA LYS A 81 9.69 15.22 3.78
C LYS A 81 9.65 13.70 3.63
N LYS A 82 10.36 12.97 4.50
CA LYS A 82 10.42 11.50 4.47
C LYS A 82 9.06 10.86 4.75
N GLU A 83 8.30 11.49 5.63
CA GLU A 83 6.93 11.14 5.95
C GLU A 83 6.05 12.39 5.85
N LEU A 84 4.85 12.21 5.29
CA LEU A 84 3.85 13.25 5.12
C LEU A 84 2.48 12.70 5.49
N THR A 85 1.70 13.49 6.22
CA THR A 85 0.29 13.22 6.49
C THR A 85 -0.57 14.35 5.93
N ILE A 86 -1.64 13.99 5.21
CA ILE A 86 -2.72 14.89 4.78
C ILE A 86 -4.00 14.36 5.43
N ASN A 87 -4.55 15.12 6.37
CA ASN A 87 -5.81 14.83 7.01
C ASN A 87 -6.90 15.74 6.43
N GLY A 88 -7.86 15.13 5.74
CA GLY A 88 -8.97 15.83 5.10
C GLY A 88 -10.00 16.38 6.05
N GLN A 89 -10.10 15.90 7.30
CA GLN A 89 -11.23 16.22 8.19
C GLN A 89 -12.61 16.05 7.52
N SER A 90 -12.75 15.03 6.65
CA SER A 90 -13.92 14.76 5.82
C SER A 90 -14.15 15.73 4.66
N HIS A 91 -13.24 16.67 4.40
CA HIS A 91 -13.25 17.50 3.19
C HIS A 91 -12.92 16.69 1.93
N THR A 92 -13.28 17.28 0.79
CA THR A 92 -13.08 16.70 -0.54
C THR A 92 -11.79 17.23 -1.17
N LEU A 93 -10.96 16.31 -1.68
CA LEU A 93 -9.86 16.61 -2.60
C LEU A 93 -10.31 16.27 -4.03
N THR A 94 -10.36 17.27 -4.93
CA THR A 94 -10.80 17.10 -6.32
C THR A 94 -9.63 17.25 -7.28
N GLU A 95 -9.42 16.28 -8.17
CA GLU A 95 -8.40 16.40 -9.22
C GLU A 95 -8.91 17.22 -10.41
N ALA A 96 -8.13 18.20 -10.87
CA ALA A 96 -8.48 18.99 -12.06
C ALA A 96 -7.64 18.67 -13.30
N THR A 97 -6.50 17.99 -13.14
CA THR A 97 -5.54 17.72 -14.21
C THR A 97 -5.19 16.23 -14.35
N ASN A 98 -4.86 15.82 -15.57
CA ASN A 98 -4.42 14.46 -15.92
C ASN A 98 -2.89 14.36 -16.03
N GLY A 99 -2.38 13.13 -16.08
CA GLY A 99 -0.96 12.83 -16.28
C GLY A 99 -0.18 12.64 -14.98
N SER A 100 1.00 12.02 -15.05
CA SER A 100 1.78 11.59 -13.89
C SER A 100 2.12 12.72 -12.92
N HIS A 101 2.38 13.92 -13.45
CA HIS A 101 2.64 15.14 -12.67
C HIS A 101 1.47 16.12 -12.70
N GLY A 102 0.26 15.63 -13.00
CA GLY A 102 -1.01 16.36 -12.88
C GLY A 102 -1.67 16.20 -11.51
N THR A 103 -1.00 15.57 -10.55
CA THR A 103 -1.51 15.29 -9.21
C THR A 103 -0.42 15.58 -8.16
N ILE A 104 -0.62 15.23 -6.88
CA ILE A 104 0.49 15.25 -5.91
C ILE A 104 1.46 14.14 -6.31
N TYR A 105 2.77 14.37 -6.30
CA TYR A 105 3.71 13.34 -6.78
C TYR A 105 5.06 13.29 -6.08
N VAL A 106 5.69 12.12 -6.16
CA VAL A 106 7.06 11.82 -5.72
C VAL A 106 7.86 11.27 -6.91
N GLU A 107 8.93 11.96 -7.27
CA GLU A 107 9.80 11.59 -8.42
C GLU A 107 11.24 11.22 -8.00
N ASN A 108 11.54 11.20 -6.70
CA ASN A 108 12.90 10.99 -6.19
C ASN A 108 12.96 9.77 -5.26
N ASN A 109 13.79 8.79 -5.62
CA ASN A 109 13.94 7.56 -4.84
C ASN A 109 14.56 7.78 -3.45
N ASN A 110 15.27 8.88 -3.21
CA ASN A 110 15.76 9.27 -1.90
C ASN A 110 14.82 10.25 -1.18
N GLY A 111 13.61 10.49 -1.71
CA GLY A 111 12.63 11.46 -1.20
C GLY A 111 11.71 10.89 -0.11
N THR A 112 10.42 11.23 -0.22
CA THR A 112 9.33 10.73 0.62
C THR A 112 9.19 9.21 0.52
N LYS A 113 8.99 8.54 1.65
CA LYS A 113 8.79 7.08 1.74
C LYS A 113 7.45 6.67 2.35
N THR A 114 6.81 7.57 3.08
CA THR A 114 5.49 7.32 3.67
C THR A 114 4.58 8.51 3.41
N ILE A 115 3.39 8.26 2.88
CA ILE A 115 2.35 9.27 2.72
C ILE A 115 1.06 8.72 3.33
N ASN A 116 0.50 9.46 4.29
CA ASN A 116 -0.74 9.12 4.97
C ASN A 116 -1.86 10.06 4.49
N LEU A 117 -2.91 9.51 3.91
CA LEU A 117 -4.12 10.19 3.47
C LEU A 117 -5.26 9.76 4.40
N ASN A 118 -5.74 10.67 5.24
CA ASN A 118 -6.70 10.36 6.30
C ASN A 118 -7.98 11.16 6.15
N ASN A 119 -9.13 10.54 6.35
CA ASN A 119 -10.45 11.18 6.43
C ASN A 119 -10.72 12.09 5.22
N LEU A 120 -10.63 11.54 4.01
CA LEU A 120 -10.79 12.29 2.76
C LEU A 120 -11.91 11.68 1.92
N SER A 121 -12.71 12.57 1.32
CA SER A 121 -13.42 12.25 0.08
C SER A 121 -12.53 12.65 -1.09
N ILE A 122 -12.42 11.82 -2.11
CA ILE A 122 -11.54 12.07 -3.26
C ILE A 122 -12.35 11.89 -4.54
N LEU A 123 -12.40 12.94 -5.34
CA LEU A 123 -13.02 12.95 -6.66
C LEU A 123 -11.93 12.92 -7.73
N GLY A 124 -11.68 11.73 -8.27
CA GLY A 124 -10.59 11.43 -9.18
C GLY A 124 -10.89 11.77 -10.63
N LYS A 125 -9.90 12.34 -11.31
CA LYS A 125 -9.84 12.63 -12.74
C LYS A 125 -8.74 11.86 -13.44
N ASN A 126 -7.66 11.56 -12.72
CA ASN A 126 -6.37 11.11 -13.21
C ASN A 126 -6.21 9.61 -12.98
N TYR A 127 -5.70 8.88 -13.96
CA TYR A 127 -5.39 7.46 -13.75
C TYR A 127 -4.17 7.24 -12.84
N TYR A 128 -3.32 8.25 -12.64
CA TYR A 128 -2.23 8.18 -11.66
C TYR A 128 -2.67 8.43 -10.20
N GLY A 129 -3.98 8.62 -9.97
CA GLY A 129 -4.58 8.86 -8.66
C GLY A 129 -4.22 10.20 -8.00
N PRO A 130 -4.65 10.41 -6.74
CA PRO A 130 -4.46 11.67 -6.01
C PRO A 130 -3.03 11.88 -5.51
N VAL A 131 -2.25 10.78 -5.50
CA VAL A 131 -0.82 10.78 -5.21
C VAL A 131 -0.15 9.78 -6.14
N ASN A 132 0.66 10.28 -7.06
CA ASN A 132 1.47 9.48 -7.98
C ASN A 132 2.87 9.23 -7.41
N ILE A 133 3.32 7.99 -7.43
CA ILE A 133 4.72 7.63 -7.23
C ILE A 133 5.29 7.26 -8.60
N ASP A 134 6.28 8.02 -9.09
CA ASP A 134 6.89 7.76 -10.40
C ASP A 134 7.52 6.37 -10.45
N ASP A 135 7.50 5.75 -11.64
CA ASP A 135 7.96 4.39 -11.90
C ASP A 135 9.42 4.11 -11.50
N ASN A 136 10.26 5.14 -11.35
CA ASN A 136 11.65 4.99 -10.92
C ASN A 136 11.83 5.11 -9.39
N VAL A 137 10.75 5.24 -8.63
CA VAL A 137 10.74 5.39 -7.17
C VAL A 137 10.25 4.10 -6.51
N TYR A 138 11.03 3.62 -5.54
CA TYR A 138 10.85 2.29 -4.93
C TYR A 138 10.50 2.39 -3.45
N GLY A 139 9.69 1.43 -2.97
CA GLY A 139 9.46 1.23 -1.54
C GLY A 139 8.73 2.37 -0.83
N VAL A 140 7.94 3.17 -1.56
CA VAL A 140 7.03 4.14 -0.94
C VAL A 140 5.79 3.41 -0.43
N THR A 141 5.28 3.79 0.73
CA THR A 141 4.01 3.30 1.26
C THR A 141 2.97 4.42 1.25
N LEU A 142 1.86 4.18 0.56
CA LEU A 142 0.67 5.03 0.58
C LEU A 142 -0.34 4.45 1.58
N ASN A 143 -0.58 5.15 2.68
CA ASN A 143 -1.56 4.75 3.69
C ASN A 143 -2.85 5.56 3.49
N TYR A 144 -3.96 4.87 3.32
CA TYR A 144 -5.30 5.42 3.17
C TYR A 144 -6.11 5.05 4.40
N SER A 145 -6.62 6.04 5.13
CA SER A 145 -7.47 5.82 6.31
C SER A 145 -8.78 6.57 6.18
N ASN A 146 -9.91 5.88 6.32
CA ASN A 146 -11.25 6.48 6.22
C ASN A 146 -11.45 7.25 4.89
N ILE A 147 -11.35 6.54 3.77
CA ILE A 147 -11.39 7.14 2.44
C ILE A 147 -12.70 6.84 1.73
N THR A 148 -13.29 7.86 1.11
CA THR A 148 -14.29 7.68 0.05
C THR A 148 -13.67 8.11 -1.26
N TYR A 149 -13.62 7.23 -2.24
CA TYR A 149 -13.03 7.50 -3.55
C TYR A 149 -14.03 7.26 -4.66
N SER A 150 -14.03 8.13 -5.67
CA SER A 150 -14.66 7.85 -6.94
C SER A 150 -13.84 8.45 -8.07
N GLY A 151 -13.46 7.64 -9.05
CA GLY A 151 -12.65 8.11 -10.18
C GLY A 151 -11.98 6.97 -10.95
N PRO A 152 -11.01 7.29 -11.83
CA PRO A 152 -10.40 6.30 -12.72
C PRO A 152 -9.50 5.26 -12.03
N GLN A 153 -8.68 5.68 -11.06
CA GLN A 153 -7.75 4.81 -10.32
C GLN A 153 -7.25 5.51 -9.05
N LEU A 154 -7.18 4.82 -7.89
CA LEU A 154 -6.81 5.43 -6.61
C LEU A 154 -5.31 5.34 -6.30
N VAL A 155 -4.66 4.26 -6.73
CA VAL A 155 -3.25 3.99 -6.36
C VAL A 155 -2.42 3.80 -7.62
N HIS A 156 -1.39 4.62 -7.75
CA HIS A 156 -0.28 4.39 -8.68
C HIS A 156 1.04 4.43 -7.90
N ASN A 157 1.57 3.24 -7.58
CA ASN A 157 2.78 3.04 -6.78
C ASN A 157 3.42 1.68 -7.10
N ILE A 158 3.80 1.50 -8.36
CA ILE A 158 4.11 0.20 -8.96
C ILE A 158 5.22 -0.60 -8.24
N HIS A 159 6.18 0.08 -7.61
CA HIS A 159 7.28 -0.51 -6.84
C HIS A 159 7.15 -0.32 -5.31
N GLY A 160 5.96 0.04 -4.85
CA GLY A 160 5.68 0.32 -3.45
C GLY A 160 4.42 -0.38 -2.95
N TYR A 161 3.88 0.14 -1.86
CA TYR A 161 2.82 -0.50 -1.09
C TYR A 161 1.64 0.45 -0.91
N ALA A 162 0.44 -0.13 -0.79
CA ALA A 162 -0.71 0.60 -0.31
C ALA A 162 -1.36 -0.12 0.89
N THR A 163 -1.69 0.65 1.91
CA THR A 163 -2.43 0.15 3.09
C THR A 163 -3.75 0.89 3.21
N PHE A 164 -4.84 0.16 3.35
CA PHE A 164 -6.16 0.71 3.64
C PHE A 164 -6.52 0.43 5.09
N SER A 165 -7.08 1.42 5.80
CA SER A 165 -7.45 1.31 7.21
C SER A 165 -8.77 2.02 7.51
N GLY A 166 -9.43 1.62 8.60
CA GLY A 166 -10.71 2.22 8.99
C GLY A 166 -11.83 1.79 8.05
N THR A 167 -12.55 2.75 7.47
CA THR A 167 -13.60 2.49 6.46
C THR A 167 -13.21 3.07 5.11
N THR A 168 -12.97 2.21 4.12
CA THR A 168 -12.72 2.62 2.74
C THR A 168 -13.87 2.23 1.83
N LYS A 169 -14.41 3.18 1.07
CA LYS A 169 -15.33 2.92 -0.03
C LYS A 169 -14.75 3.49 -1.32
N ALA A 170 -14.68 2.70 -2.38
CA ALA A 170 -14.13 3.12 -3.67
C ALA A 170 -15.02 2.70 -4.84
N GLU A 171 -15.19 3.61 -5.81
CA GLU A 171 -15.89 3.35 -7.06
C GLU A 171 -14.98 3.69 -8.25
N ILE A 172 -14.58 2.66 -9.00
CA ILE A 172 -13.75 2.83 -10.21
C ILE A 172 -14.65 3.06 -11.41
N LYS A 173 -14.80 4.33 -11.78
CA LYS A 173 -15.71 4.80 -12.83
C LYS A 173 -15.33 6.21 -13.30
N GLN A 174 -15.86 6.59 -14.46
CA GLN A 174 -15.74 7.97 -14.94
C GLN A 174 -16.74 8.85 -14.19
N VAL A 175 -16.24 9.84 -13.46
CA VAL A 175 -17.07 10.75 -12.65
C VAL A 175 -17.06 12.19 -13.11
N MET A 176 -16.12 12.56 -13.97
CA MET A 176 -15.97 13.91 -14.47
C MET A 176 -15.78 13.91 -15.99
N THR A 177 -16.17 15.02 -16.61
CA THR A 177 -15.89 15.26 -18.03
C THR A 177 -14.37 15.28 -18.25
N ASN A 178 -13.92 14.61 -19.31
CA ASN A 178 -12.49 14.48 -19.63
C ASN A 178 -11.66 13.92 -18.47
N SER A 179 -12.24 13.06 -17.60
CA SER A 179 -11.40 12.19 -16.78
C SER A 179 -10.73 11.17 -17.67
N ASP A 180 -9.62 10.61 -17.19
CA ASP A 180 -9.07 9.41 -17.80
C ASP A 180 -10.11 8.28 -17.76
N THR A 181 -9.93 7.33 -18.68
CA THR A 181 -10.74 6.11 -18.69
C THR A 181 -10.49 5.35 -17.39
N PRO A 182 -11.53 4.81 -16.73
CA PRO A 182 -11.34 3.97 -15.57
C PRO A 182 -10.48 2.76 -15.91
N GLN A 183 -9.43 2.50 -15.14
CA GLN A 183 -8.55 1.35 -15.33
C GLN A 183 -8.55 0.47 -14.07
N GLU A 184 -7.40 0.26 -13.45
CA GLU A 184 -7.23 -0.41 -12.17
C GLU A 184 -7.82 0.41 -11.00
N PHE A 185 -8.12 -0.26 -9.89
CA PHE A 185 -8.21 0.42 -8.59
C PHE A 185 -6.81 0.76 -8.07
N ALA A 186 -5.87 -0.17 -8.20
CA ALA A 186 -4.52 -0.01 -7.69
C ALA A 186 -3.46 -0.71 -8.52
N GLU A 187 -2.37 0.01 -8.74
CA GLU A 187 -1.08 -0.50 -9.19
C GLU A 187 -0.08 -0.45 -8.04
N ALA A 188 0.35 -1.61 -7.54
CA ALA A 188 1.29 -1.70 -6.43
C ALA A 188 2.04 -3.04 -6.37
N LEU A 189 3.14 -3.08 -5.61
CA LEU A 189 3.82 -4.32 -5.26
C LEU A 189 3.11 -5.08 -4.14
N GLY A 190 2.46 -4.38 -3.20
CA GLY A 190 1.73 -5.02 -2.11
C GLY A 190 0.56 -4.20 -1.60
N ILE A 191 -0.53 -4.88 -1.30
CA ILE A 191 -1.77 -4.30 -0.76
C ILE A 191 -2.05 -4.90 0.60
N THR A 192 -2.28 -4.04 1.60
CA THR A 192 -2.75 -4.43 2.93
C THR A 192 -4.10 -3.78 3.22
N ILE A 193 -5.08 -4.55 3.69
CA ILE A 193 -6.41 -4.04 4.04
C ILE A 193 -6.68 -4.32 5.52
N LYS A 194 -6.94 -3.24 6.27
CA LYS A 194 -7.29 -3.21 7.69
C LYS A 194 -8.70 -2.62 7.83
N GLY A 195 -9.60 -3.28 8.52
CA GLY A 195 -10.97 -2.77 8.73
C GLY A 195 -11.92 -3.02 7.56
N SER A 196 -12.85 -2.09 7.32
CA SER A 196 -13.92 -2.23 6.33
C SER A 196 -13.49 -1.69 4.97
N PHE A 197 -13.61 -2.50 3.93
CA PHE A 197 -13.24 -2.12 2.57
C PHE A 197 -14.32 -2.54 1.57
N ASN A 198 -14.84 -1.59 0.81
CA ASN A 198 -15.83 -1.82 -0.24
C ASN A 198 -15.35 -1.21 -1.55
N LEU A 199 -15.16 -2.05 -2.57
CA LEU A 199 -14.76 -1.64 -3.91
C LEU A 199 -15.82 -2.05 -4.93
N ASP A 200 -16.34 -1.09 -5.67
CA ASP A 200 -17.10 -1.33 -6.90
C ASP A 200 -16.26 -0.93 -8.11
N HIS A 201 -15.81 -1.92 -8.88
CA HIS A 201 -14.95 -1.75 -10.03
C HIS A 201 -15.76 -1.96 -11.31
N GLN A 202 -16.01 -0.85 -12.02
CA GLN A 202 -16.87 -0.82 -13.21
C GLN A 202 -16.05 -0.75 -14.52
N SER A 203 -14.71 -0.69 -14.45
CA SER A 203 -13.88 -0.60 -15.65
C SER A 203 -14.03 -1.85 -16.53
N ILE A 204 -14.07 -1.60 -17.83
CA ILE A 204 -14.05 -2.63 -18.89
C ILE A 204 -12.64 -2.88 -19.44
N SER A 205 -11.66 -2.01 -19.12
CA SER A 205 -10.32 -2.07 -19.73
C SER A 205 -9.43 -3.07 -19.00
N ASP A 206 -9.39 -2.97 -17.66
CA ASP A 206 -8.36 -3.62 -16.86
C ASP A 206 -8.90 -4.29 -15.60
N SER A 207 -8.00 -5.03 -14.93
CA SER A 207 -8.32 -5.74 -13.70
C SER A 207 -8.36 -4.79 -12.52
N ALA A 208 -9.00 -5.16 -11.42
CA ALA A 208 -9.08 -4.24 -10.28
C ALA A 208 -7.71 -3.95 -9.65
N PHE A 209 -6.82 -4.93 -9.58
CA PHE A 209 -5.48 -4.75 -9.02
C PHE A 209 -4.42 -5.24 -10.00
N TRP A 210 -3.43 -4.41 -10.23
CA TRP A 210 -2.24 -4.75 -10.99
C TRP A 210 -1.02 -4.83 -10.09
N PHE A 211 -0.31 -5.94 -10.25
CA PHE A 211 0.94 -6.24 -9.57
C PHE A 211 2.00 -6.47 -10.65
N GLY A 212 2.69 -5.41 -11.05
CA GLY A 212 3.66 -5.47 -12.13
C GLY A 212 4.99 -4.78 -11.84
N LEU A 213 5.99 -5.13 -12.67
CA LEU A 213 7.37 -4.59 -12.72
C LEU A 213 8.24 -4.76 -11.46
N GLY A 214 7.67 -4.95 -10.28
CA GLY A 214 8.41 -5.22 -9.04
C GLY A 214 8.87 -6.68 -8.93
N ASN A 215 9.91 -7.06 -9.67
CA ASN A 215 10.59 -8.35 -9.45
C ASN A 215 11.42 -8.38 -8.15
N ASP A 216 11.53 -7.25 -7.44
CA ASP A 216 12.35 -7.14 -6.23
C ASP A 216 11.79 -7.97 -5.07
N HIS A 217 10.47 -8.01 -4.91
CA HIS A 217 9.79 -8.74 -3.83
C HIS A 217 8.67 -9.64 -4.37
N ILE A 218 8.18 -10.55 -3.54
CA ILE A 218 6.97 -11.32 -3.88
C ILE A 218 5.78 -10.37 -3.69
N PRO A 219 4.94 -10.16 -4.73
CA PRO A 219 3.77 -9.33 -4.57
C PRO A 219 2.77 -9.98 -3.61
N TYR A 220 2.02 -9.16 -2.89
CA TYR A 220 1.04 -9.67 -1.92
C TYR A 220 -0.27 -8.90 -1.87
N PHE A 221 -1.33 -9.61 -1.50
CA PHE A 221 -2.63 -9.05 -1.14
C PHE A 221 -3.04 -9.61 0.23
N SER A 222 -2.90 -8.79 1.28
CA SER A 222 -3.19 -9.17 2.66
C SER A 222 -4.45 -8.48 3.17
N ILE A 223 -5.38 -9.29 3.67
CA ILE A 223 -6.52 -8.85 4.46
C ILE A 223 -6.19 -9.18 5.91
N GLU A 224 -6.10 -8.17 6.76
CA GLU A 224 -5.68 -8.31 8.16
C GLU A 224 -6.79 -8.87 9.06
N ASP A 225 -6.44 -9.16 10.32
CA ASP A 225 -7.36 -9.70 11.31
C ASP A 225 -8.62 -8.84 11.47
N ASN A 226 -9.78 -9.49 11.51
CA ASN A 226 -11.10 -8.88 11.66
C ASN A 226 -11.49 -7.86 10.57
N ALA A 227 -10.73 -7.74 9.48
CA ALA A 227 -11.11 -6.90 8.35
C ALA A 227 -12.35 -7.48 7.64
N ASP A 228 -13.18 -6.60 7.05
CA ASP A 228 -14.38 -6.96 6.31
C ASP A 228 -14.30 -6.37 4.90
N VAL A 229 -14.01 -7.23 3.92
CA VAL A 229 -13.68 -6.83 2.56
C VAL A 229 -14.75 -7.33 1.59
N PHE A 230 -15.33 -6.39 0.83
CA PHE A 230 -16.24 -6.65 -0.27
C PHE A 230 -15.70 -6.02 -1.56
N ILE A 231 -15.57 -6.81 -2.61
CA ILE A 231 -15.12 -6.35 -3.92
C ILE A 231 -16.07 -6.85 -4.99
N ASN A 232 -16.62 -5.93 -5.78
CA ASN A 232 -17.40 -6.22 -6.96
C ASN A 232 -16.62 -5.78 -8.20
N VAL A 233 -16.30 -6.72 -9.10
CA VAL A 233 -15.66 -6.45 -10.39
C VAL A 233 -16.66 -6.77 -11.48
N ALA A 234 -17.32 -5.73 -11.98
CA ALA A 234 -18.49 -5.89 -12.84
C ALA A 234 -18.15 -6.43 -14.23
N ASN A 235 -16.98 -6.05 -14.78
CA ASN A 235 -16.69 -6.25 -16.21
C ASN A 235 -15.32 -6.93 -16.49
N ASN A 236 -14.51 -7.23 -15.48
CA ASN A 236 -13.16 -7.77 -15.68
C ASN A 236 -12.74 -8.80 -14.61
N THR A 237 -11.44 -9.08 -14.52
CA THR A 237 -10.82 -9.94 -13.50
C THR A 237 -10.39 -9.13 -12.27
N LEU A 238 -10.12 -9.81 -11.16
CA LEU A 238 -9.65 -9.15 -9.95
C LEU A 238 -8.16 -8.75 -10.04
N PHE A 239 -7.33 -9.64 -10.55
CA PHE A 239 -5.88 -9.54 -10.49
C PHE A 239 -5.24 -9.61 -11.87
N TYR A 240 -4.30 -8.70 -12.12
CA TYR A 240 -3.33 -8.80 -13.20
C TYR A 240 -1.93 -8.83 -12.58
N VAL A 241 -1.30 -10.01 -12.60
CA VAL A 241 0.13 -10.17 -12.30
C VAL A 241 0.90 -10.20 -13.62
N ASP A 242 1.84 -9.28 -13.81
CA ASP A 242 2.51 -9.10 -15.09
C ASP A 242 3.30 -10.33 -15.56
N ASN A 243 3.36 -10.61 -16.86
CA ASN A 243 4.14 -11.74 -17.41
C ASN A 243 5.65 -11.56 -17.21
N SER A 244 6.12 -10.33 -17.05
CA SER A 244 7.50 -10.04 -16.64
C SER A 244 7.76 -10.33 -15.16
N SER A 245 6.70 -10.52 -14.34
CA SER A 245 6.82 -10.99 -12.97
C SER A 245 7.18 -12.48 -12.96
N THR A 246 8.27 -12.80 -12.29
CA THR A 246 8.68 -14.19 -12.07
C THR A 246 8.09 -14.80 -10.80
N LYS A 247 7.42 -13.97 -9.97
CA LYS A 247 6.92 -14.34 -8.64
C LYS A 247 5.39 -14.32 -8.63
N PRO A 248 4.74 -15.37 -8.12
CA PRO A 248 3.28 -15.42 -8.03
C PRO A 248 2.75 -14.52 -6.90
N LEU A 249 1.46 -14.17 -6.94
CA LEU A 249 0.83 -13.30 -5.94
C LEU A 249 0.46 -14.07 -4.68
N ASP A 250 1.07 -13.74 -3.54
CA ASP A 250 0.68 -14.30 -2.24
C ASP A 250 -0.58 -13.62 -1.72
N ILE A 251 -1.54 -14.40 -1.22
CA ILE A 251 -2.84 -13.91 -0.73
C ILE A 251 -3.05 -14.42 0.69
N SER A 252 -3.38 -13.53 1.62
CA SER A 252 -3.70 -13.91 3.01
C SER A 252 -4.99 -13.27 3.51
N VAL A 253 -5.74 -14.03 4.31
CA VAL A 253 -6.88 -13.53 5.08
C VAL A 253 -6.66 -13.84 6.55
N GLY A 254 -6.56 -12.78 7.34
CA GLY A 254 -6.28 -12.77 8.78
C GLY A 254 -7.36 -13.43 9.62
N GLN A 255 -7.08 -13.63 10.90
CA GLN A 255 -7.96 -14.29 11.84
C GLN A 255 -9.32 -13.57 11.88
N SER A 256 -10.40 -14.33 11.71
CA SER A 256 -11.78 -13.82 11.62
C SER A 256 -12.02 -12.76 10.54
N GLY A 257 -11.08 -12.56 9.61
CA GLY A 257 -11.24 -11.66 8.47
C GLY A 257 -12.24 -12.21 7.45
N LYS A 258 -12.90 -11.33 6.72
CA LYS A 258 -13.84 -11.67 5.65
C LYS A 258 -13.35 -11.12 4.32
N PHE A 259 -13.37 -11.98 3.31
CA PHE A 259 -13.06 -11.62 1.93
C PHE A 259 -14.16 -12.11 1.00
N ASN A 260 -15.02 -11.20 0.57
CA ASN A 260 -16.07 -11.49 -0.38
C ASN A 260 -15.74 -10.79 -1.70
N VAL A 261 -15.60 -11.56 -2.78
CA VAL A 261 -15.39 -11.01 -4.10
C VAL A 261 -16.37 -11.59 -5.11
N THR A 262 -16.91 -10.73 -5.97
CA THR A 262 -17.68 -11.12 -7.14
C THR A 262 -16.98 -10.62 -8.40
N THR A 263 -16.75 -11.51 -9.35
CA THR A 263 -16.15 -11.19 -10.66
C THR A 263 -17.00 -11.75 -11.78
N ILE A 264 -17.07 -11.07 -12.93
CA ILE A 264 -17.75 -11.62 -14.11
C ILE A 264 -17.01 -12.83 -14.71
N ARG A 265 -15.69 -12.89 -14.56
CA ARG A 265 -14.82 -13.95 -15.11
C ARG A 265 -13.83 -14.46 -14.06
N GLU A 266 -12.76 -15.14 -14.46
CA GLU A 266 -11.73 -15.66 -13.54
C GLU A 266 -11.07 -14.57 -12.67
N LEU A 267 -10.41 -14.97 -11.58
CA LEU A 267 -9.73 -14.00 -10.70
C LEU A 267 -8.49 -13.38 -11.33
N PHE A 268 -7.73 -14.15 -12.12
CA PHE A 268 -6.46 -13.71 -12.70
C PHE A 268 -6.58 -13.55 -14.21
N ARG A 269 -6.40 -12.33 -14.73
CA ARG A 269 -6.22 -12.10 -16.16
C ARG A 269 -4.93 -12.75 -16.65
N LEU A 270 -3.84 -12.54 -15.90
CA LEU A 270 -2.51 -13.08 -16.12
C LEU A 270 -1.86 -13.45 -14.79
N GLY A 271 -0.83 -14.28 -14.87
CA GLY A 271 -0.16 -14.89 -13.72
C GLY A 271 -1.06 -15.84 -12.94
N ASN A 272 -0.71 -16.05 -11.68
CA ASN A 272 -1.39 -16.99 -10.80
C ASN A 272 -1.12 -16.64 -9.32
N ALA A 273 -1.95 -17.20 -8.44
CA ALA A 273 -1.71 -17.11 -7.01
C ALA A 273 -0.49 -17.96 -6.61
N GLY A 274 0.26 -17.47 -5.63
CA GLY A 274 1.33 -18.15 -4.93
C GLY A 274 0.75 -18.91 -3.75
N ASN A 275 1.19 -18.56 -2.54
CA ASN A 275 0.60 -19.08 -1.31
C ASN A 275 -0.72 -18.39 -1.01
N LEU A 276 -1.74 -19.19 -0.70
CA LEU A 276 -3.02 -18.73 -0.17
C LEU A 276 -3.14 -19.18 1.28
N ILE A 277 -3.22 -18.23 2.22
CA ILE A 277 -3.27 -18.50 3.65
C ILE A 277 -4.56 -17.94 4.24
N PHE A 278 -5.46 -18.82 4.67
CA PHE A 278 -6.69 -18.47 5.34
C PHE A 278 -6.57 -18.80 6.83
N GLN A 279 -6.45 -17.77 7.67
CA GLN A 279 -6.23 -17.91 9.11
C GLN A 279 -7.48 -18.37 9.85
N ASN A 280 -7.33 -18.71 11.13
CA ASN A 280 -8.40 -19.29 11.94
C ASN A 280 -9.69 -18.45 11.85
N ASN A 281 -10.83 -19.13 11.65
CA ASN A 281 -12.16 -18.52 11.56
C ASN A 281 -12.34 -17.45 10.47
N SER A 282 -11.39 -17.29 9.53
CA SER A 282 -11.56 -16.42 8.38
C SER A 282 -12.64 -16.95 7.43
N LYS A 283 -13.24 -16.07 6.62
CA LYS A 283 -14.25 -16.44 5.63
C LYS A 283 -13.93 -15.81 4.30
N THR A 284 -13.69 -16.63 3.29
CA THR A 284 -13.45 -16.19 1.93
C THR A 284 -14.50 -16.78 1.01
N GLN A 285 -15.19 -15.91 0.28
CA GLN A 285 -16.15 -16.28 -0.75
C GLN A 285 -15.78 -15.60 -2.07
N ILE A 286 -15.47 -16.42 -3.07
CA ILE A 286 -15.22 -15.97 -4.45
C ILE A 286 -16.42 -16.41 -5.30
N ASN A 287 -17.13 -15.45 -5.87
CA ASN A 287 -18.26 -15.70 -6.75
C ASN A 287 -17.89 -15.30 -8.18
N ARG A 288 -17.86 -16.27 -9.09
CA ARG A 288 -17.79 -15.99 -10.52
C ARG A 288 -19.20 -15.97 -11.09
N SER A 289 -19.65 -14.78 -11.51
CA SER A 289 -21.05 -14.55 -11.86
C SER A 289 -21.44 -14.95 -13.27
N THR A 290 -20.48 -15.23 -14.17
CA THR A 290 -20.77 -15.73 -15.53
C THR A 290 -19.65 -16.59 -16.12
N ASN A 291 -19.94 -17.21 -17.27
CA ASN A 291 -18.99 -17.96 -18.08
C ASN A 291 -18.58 -17.25 -19.37
N THR A 292 -17.73 -16.22 -19.27
CA THR A 292 -17.18 -15.53 -20.44
C THR A 292 -15.89 -16.17 -20.97
N THR A 293 -15.28 -17.11 -20.23
CA THR A 293 -13.99 -17.74 -20.56
C THR A 293 -13.91 -19.17 -20.03
N ASN A 294 -13.13 -20.03 -20.68
CA ASN A 294 -12.83 -21.37 -20.17
C ASN A 294 -11.69 -21.40 -19.13
N ALA A 295 -11.14 -20.23 -18.74
CA ALA A 295 -10.05 -20.16 -17.78
C ALA A 295 -10.53 -20.58 -16.38
N PRO A 296 -9.72 -21.32 -15.61
CA PRO A 296 -10.08 -21.68 -14.26
C PRO A 296 -10.25 -20.43 -13.40
N THR A 297 -11.16 -20.47 -12.43
CA THR A 297 -11.43 -19.29 -11.58
C THR A 297 -10.22 -18.90 -10.75
N LEU A 298 -9.48 -19.90 -10.27
CA LEU A 298 -8.23 -19.71 -9.56
C LEU A 298 -7.15 -20.62 -10.14
N LYS A 299 -6.01 -20.03 -10.52
CA LYS A 299 -4.76 -20.73 -10.82
C LYS A 299 -3.83 -20.59 -9.63
N VAL A 300 -3.23 -21.69 -9.19
CA VAL A 300 -2.34 -21.70 -8.03
C VAL A 300 -1.05 -22.42 -8.36
N SER A 301 0.08 -21.79 -8.08
CA SER A 301 1.41 -22.43 -8.16
C SER A 301 2.05 -22.68 -6.78
N GLY A 302 1.53 -22.04 -5.72
CA GLY A 302 1.97 -22.26 -4.35
C GLY A 302 1.04 -23.19 -3.56
N THR A 303 1.00 -22.99 -2.25
CA THR A 303 0.20 -23.81 -1.34
C THR A 303 -1.12 -23.15 -0.97
N ILE A 304 -2.18 -23.93 -0.79
CA ILE A 304 -3.42 -23.47 -0.16
C ILE A 304 -3.43 -24.01 1.28
N LYS A 305 -3.41 -23.09 2.25
CA LYS A 305 -3.51 -23.41 3.68
C LYS A 305 -4.80 -22.84 4.26
N VAL A 306 -5.73 -23.73 4.61
CA VAL A 306 -6.99 -23.39 5.29
C VAL A 306 -6.87 -23.80 6.76
N ASN A 307 -6.74 -22.82 7.66
CA ASN A 307 -6.57 -23.08 9.09
C ASN A 307 -7.92 -23.40 9.78
N LYS A 308 -7.86 -23.72 11.07
CA LYS A 308 -9.00 -24.22 11.84
C LYS A 308 -10.18 -23.24 11.77
N GLY A 309 -11.33 -23.74 11.34
CA GLY A 309 -12.58 -22.97 11.26
C GLY A 309 -12.61 -21.94 10.13
N ALA A 310 -11.55 -21.84 9.32
CA ALA A 310 -11.57 -21.00 8.13
C ALA A 310 -12.48 -21.60 7.05
N ILE A 311 -13.15 -20.74 6.28
CA ILE A 311 -13.99 -21.11 5.15
C ILE A 311 -13.37 -20.51 3.88
N PHE A 312 -13.20 -21.33 2.85
CA PHE A 312 -12.72 -20.91 1.54
C PHE A 312 -13.60 -21.52 0.45
N ASP A 313 -14.51 -20.71 -0.06
CA ASP A 313 -15.52 -21.14 -1.03
C ASP A 313 -15.34 -20.43 -2.37
N ILE A 314 -15.37 -21.23 -3.45
CA ILE A 314 -15.46 -20.73 -4.83
C ILE A 314 -16.81 -21.17 -5.39
N ASN A 315 -17.64 -20.21 -5.73
CA ASN A 315 -18.96 -20.39 -6.31
C ASN A 315 -18.97 -19.96 -7.77
N HIS A 316 -19.71 -20.71 -8.55
CA HIS A 316 -19.89 -20.52 -9.98
C HIS A 316 -21.35 -20.25 -10.25
N ALA A 317 -21.63 -19.31 -11.15
CA ALA A 317 -22.91 -19.25 -11.80
C ALA A 317 -23.18 -20.58 -12.55
N PRO A 318 -24.44 -21.05 -12.64
CA PRO A 318 -24.77 -22.37 -13.19
C PRO A 318 -24.21 -22.66 -14.58
N GLU A 319 -24.04 -21.64 -15.40
CA GLU A 319 -23.48 -21.72 -16.75
C GLU A 319 -21.95 -21.85 -16.82
N THR A 320 -21.26 -21.70 -15.68
CA THR A 320 -19.79 -21.78 -15.62
C THR A 320 -19.33 -23.23 -15.64
N THR A 321 -18.68 -23.61 -16.73
CA THR A 321 -18.11 -24.94 -16.96
C THR A 321 -16.61 -25.02 -16.72
N ALA A 322 -15.96 -23.86 -16.52
CA ALA A 322 -14.53 -23.79 -16.21
C ALA A 322 -14.22 -24.46 -14.87
N ASN A 323 -12.99 -24.97 -14.71
CA ASN A 323 -12.55 -25.50 -13.42
C ASN A 323 -12.57 -24.41 -12.34
N LYS A 324 -12.93 -24.76 -11.11
CA LYS A 324 -12.83 -23.82 -9.98
C LYS A 324 -11.37 -23.49 -9.68
N ILE A 325 -10.54 -24.53 -9.53
CA ILE A 325 -9.13 -24.43 -9.17
C ILE A 325 -8.32 -25.32 -10.11
N VAL A 326 -7.18 -24.83 -10.57
CA VAL A 326 -6.15 -25.62 -11.26
C VAL A 326 -4.79 -25.32 -10.62
N GLY A 327 -4.05 -26.37 -10.31
CA GLY A 327 -2.65 -26.27 -9.88
C GLY A 327 -1.69 -26.26 -11.07
N SER A 328 -0.60 -25.49 -10.94
CA SER A 328 0.54 -25.48 -11.85
C SER A 328 1.55 -26.58 -11.53
#